data_AF-A0A9P1BEC2-F1
#
_entry.id   AF-A0A9P1BEC2-F1
#
_cell.length_a   1.000
_cell.length_b   1.000
_cell.length_c   1.000
_cell.angle_alpha   90.00
_cell.angle_beta   90.00
_cell.angle_gamma   90.00
#
_symmetry.space_group_name_H-M   'P 1'
#
loop_
_entity.id
_entity.type
_entity.pdbx_description
1 polymer ?
#
loop_
_entity_poly.entity_id
_entity_poly.type
_entity_poly.pdbx_seq_one_letter_code
_entity_poly.pdbx_strand_id
1 'polypeptide(L)'
;MTSLKLNLRAGEVVAGMVALRDALRIDVANADSGARLVDVGIDAPGGLEAGVQLAEACMAGLGHVQISTASSELGGVPAVVVRTDHPVAACMASQYAGWQIATDDYFAMGSGPMRAAAGSEEIFESIGHREQPTSVVGILETSKRPTDAVVDYIASRCDVKPQDVTLLFAPTASQAGTVQIVARIVETALHKMHELGFDLHRVESGWGCAPLPAVGKNDLEGIGRTNDAILYGGRAVLWVRGDDESIEALGPKIPSCASKDFGRPFLEIFKSYDHDFYKIDPHLFSPAVVTLCNLDSGRSFQFGQLRPDVLTAKTPAKLRLRIAVLASPQSWYLQDLRRAAETGGEEIVQVDYARLAADVTTGKTIVRAGEIDLADFDCVVPRTMPPGSLEEVILRMDLLGCLEAAGQLIINPPRAIEVAVDKFLATAKLQAAGLPVPATIVCQTVDQAFDAMERLGGDVVVKPLFGSEGRGLARVSDPAIGERVFRALLQISSVLYLQRFVRHDGSDLRVLLIGNQPFAIKRRHPTDWRTNIARGGEAVAVDCTSPEMDLPIEMAHKAAAAVGASLAGVDLLRAPDGSWLVLEVNAVPGWKALSATLEIDVARVVLDEIGRRSRSNV
;
A
#
# COMPACT_ATOMS: atom_id res chain seq x y z
N MET A 1 3.02 0.34 46.40
CA MET A 1 2.28 0.86 45.22
C MET A 1 0.80 0.65 45.49
N THR A 2 -0.02 1.68 45.35
CA THR A 2 -1.49 1.56 45.43
C THR A 2 -1.94 0.50 44.42
N SER A 3 -2.60 -0.56 44.90
CA SER A 3 -3.13 -1.61 44.03
C SER A 3 -4.05 -0.96 42.99
N LEU A 4 -3.70 -1.09 41.71
CA LEU A 4 -4.52 -0.63 40.58
C LEU A 4 -5.79 -1.48 40.60
N LYS A 5 -6.86 -1.03 41.26
CA LYS A 5 -8.13 -1.77 41.45
C LYS A 5 -8.81 -2.07 40.11
N LEU A 6 -8.37 -3.11 39.40
CA LEU A 6 -8.71 -3.41 38.00
C LEU A 6 -10.22 -3.62 37.84
N ASN A 7 -10.83 -4.41 38.74
CA ASN A 7 -12.27 -4.69 38.69
C ASN A 7 -13.12 -3.43 38.94
N LEU A 8 -12.70 -2.57 39.87
CA LEU A 8 -13.40 -1.31 40.14
C LEU A 8 -13.37 -0.39 38.91
N ARG A 9 -12.21 -0.24 38.28
CA ARG A 9 -12.03 0.60 37.09
C ARG A 9 -12.81 0.09 35.89
N ALA A 10 -12.81 -1.21 35.63
CA ALA A 10 -13.69 -1.78 34.61
C ALA A 10 -15.16 -1.52 34.94
N GLY A 11 -15.54 -1.61 36.21
CA GLY A 11 -16.88 -1.26 36.68
C GLY A 11 -17.29 0.17 36.34
N GLU A 12 -16.37 1.13 36.41
CA GLU A 12 -16.59 2.53 36.00
C GLU A 12 -16.83 2.66 34.48
N VAL A 13 -16.04 1.97 33.66
CA VAL A 13 -16.25 1.92 32.20
C VAL A 13 -17.63 1.34 31.88
N VAL A 14 -17.99 0.22 32.50
CA VAL A 14 -19.27 -0.45 32.27
C VAL A 14 -20.44 0.40 32.76
N ALA A 15 -20.29 1.14 33.86
CA ALA A 15 -21.32 2.08 34.30
C ALA A 15 -21.58 3.17 33.25
N GLY A 16 -20.53 3.67 32.60
CA GLY A 16 -20.63 4.58 31.45
C GLY A 16 -21.36 3.94 30.26
N MET A 17 -20.99 2.70 29.90
CA MET A 17 -21.66 1.96 28.83
C MET A 17 -23.17 1.80 29.10
N VAL A 18 -23.54 1.40 30.32
CA VAL A 18 -24.95 1.20 30.72
C VAL A 18 -25.73 2.52 30.65
N ALA A 19 -25.11 3.64 31.04
CA ALA A 19 -25.73 4.96 30.94
C ALA A 19 -25.97 5.40 29.48
N LEU A 20 -25.15 4.92 28.55
CA LEU A 20 -25.23 5.20 27.11
C LEU A 20 -25.84 4.06 26.29
N ARG A 21 -26.55 3.12 26.93
CA ARG A 21 -26.93 1.84 26.30
C ARG A 21 -27.65 1.98 24.95
N ASP A 22 -28.55 2.96 24.82
CA ASP A 22 -29.33 3.18 23.60
C ASP A 22 -28.43 3.73 22.47
N ALA A 23 -27.48 4.60 22.80
CA ALA A 23 -26.51 5.15 21.85
C ALA A 23 -25.48 4.10 21.41
N LEU A 24 -25.09 3.21 22.32
CA LEU A 24 -24.19 2.09 22.05
C LEU A 24 -24.91 0.89 21.42
N ARG A 25 -26.26 0.89 21.41
CA ARG A 25 -27.13 -0.20 20.94
C ARG A 25 -26.82 -1.52 21.64
N ILE A 26 -26.67 -1.46 22.96
CA ILE A 26 -26.41 -2.61 23.84
C ILE A 26 -27.62 -2.86 24.74
N ASP A 27 -27.81 -4.11 25.15
CA ASP A 27 -28.88 -4.49 26.07
C ASP A 27 -28.33 -4.83 27.45
N VAL A 28 -29.06 -4.44 28.50
CA VAL A 28 -28.66 -4.64 29.89
C VAL A 28 -29.80 -5.33 30.63
N ALA A 29 -29.49 -6.47 31.24
CA ALA A 29 -30.42 -7.26 32.04
C ALA A 29 -29.78 -7.69 33.36
N ASN A 30 -30.60 -8.14 34.31
CA ASN A 30 -30.12 -8.87 35.47
C ASN A 30 -30.46 -10.35 35.30
N ALA A 31 -29.55 -11.24 35.71
CA ALA A 31 -29.81 -12.66 35.86
C ALA A 31 -30.65 -12.93 37.14
N ASP A 32 -31.20 -14.12 37.30
CA ASP A 32 -32.00 -14.45 38.50
C ASP A 32 -31.12 -14.45 39.77
N SER A 33 -29.84 -14.76 39.62
CA SER A 33 -28.79 -14.60 40.65
C SER A 33 -28.48 -13.15 41.04
N GLY A 34 -29.03 -12.17 40.33
CA GLY A 34 -28.80 -10.74 40.54
C GLY A 34 -27.60 -10.16 39.79
N ALA A 35 -26.82 -10.99 39.09
CA ALA A 35 -25.69 -10.53 38.28
C ALA A 35 -26.13 -9.63 37.13
N ARG A 36 -25.30 -8.65 36.78
CA ARG A 36 -25.53 -7.79 35.62
C ARG A 36 -25.02 -8.45 34.35
N LEU A 37 -25.90 -8.58 33.36
CA LEU A 37 -25.61 -9.13 32.04
C LEU A 37 -25.72 -8.01 31.00
N VAL A 38 -24.64 -7.74 30.28
CA VAL A 38 -24.56 -6.70 29.24
C VAL A 38 -24.30 -7.38 27.90
N ASP A 39 -25.33 -7.42 27.05
CA ASP A 39 -25.23 -7.93 25.69
C ASP A 39 -24.71 -6.84 24.75
N VAL A 40 -23.57 -7.10 24.13
CA VAL A 40 -22.86 -6.16 23.25
C VAL A 40 -22.88 -6.64 21.79
N GLY A 41 -23.56 -7.74 21.46
CA GLY A 41 -23.57 -8.23 20.08
C GLY A 41 -24.27 -9.55 19.76
N ILE A 42 -24.98 -10.20 20.71
CA ILE A 42 -25.77 -11.42 20.45
C ILE A 42 -27.16 -11.02 19.94
N ASP A 43 -28.02 -10.56 20.83
CA ASP A 43 -29.37 -10.08 20.51
C ASP A 43 -29.34 -8.56 20.26
N ALA A 44 -28.51 -7.85 21.03
CA ALA A 44 -28.25 -6.44 20.84
C ALA A 44 -27.37 -6.19 19.59
N PRO A 45 -27.65 -5.15 18.77
CA PRO A 45 -26.84 -4.85 17.58
C PRO A 45 -25.37 -4.50 17.87
N GLY A 46 -25.08 -3.91 19.04
CA GLY A 46 -23.77 -3.39 19.40
C GLY A 46 -23.28 -2.31 18.43
N GLY A 47 -21.97 -2.26 18.17
CA GLY A 47 -21.39 -1.32 17.19
C GLY A 47 -19.90 -1.12 17.40
N LEU A 48 -19.31 -0.23 16.60
CA LEU A 48 -17.89 0.12 16.72
C LEU A 48 -17.57 0.73 18.09
N GLU A 49 -18.34 1.74 18.51
CA GLU A 49 -18.14 2.41 19.81
C GLU A 49 -18.40 1.45 20.99
N ALA A 50 -19.41 0.58 20.88
CA ALA A 50 -19.65 -0.46 21.88
C ALA A 50 -18.47 -1.44 21.97
N GLY A 51 -17.85 -1.78 20.84
CA GLY A 51 -16.64 -2.59 20.77
C GLY A 51 -15.40 -1.90 21.35
N VAL A 52 -15.26 -0.59 21.13
CA VAL A 52 -14.20 0.24 21.75
C VAL A 52 -14.33 0.18 23.27
N GLN A 53 -15.51 0.49 23.82
CA GLN A 53 -15.70 0.49 25.28
C GLN A 53 -15.66 -0.92 25.89
N LEU A 54 -16.10 -1.95 25.15
CA LEU A 54 -15.91 -3.36 25.53
C LEU A 54 -14.42 -3.70 25.67
N ALA A 55 -13.59 -3.26 24.72
CA ALA A 55 -12.14 -3.46 24.77
C ALA A 55 -11.50 -2.68 25.94
N GLU A 56 -11.93 -1.44 26.19
CA GLU A 56 -11.44 -0.65 27.32
C GLU A 56 -11.83 -1.25 28.68
N ALA A 57 -13.05 -1.77 28.82
CA ALA A 57 -13.48 -2.54 29.99
C ALA A 57 -12.63 -3.83 30.14
N CYS A 58 -12.33 -4.50 29.02
CA CYS A 58 -11.43 -5.65 28.98
C CYS A 58 -10.00 -5.30 29.44
N MET A 59 -9.56 -4.07 29.19
CA MET A 59 -8.28 -3.51 29.65
C MET A 59 -8.38 -2.79 31.02
N ALA A 60 -9.45 -3.00 31.78
CA ALA A 60 -9.69 -2.40 33.10
C ALA A 60 -9.60 -0.86 33.13
N GLY A 61 -9.98 -0.20 32.03
CA GLY A 61 -9.86 1.26 31.88
C GLY A 61 -8.42 1.77 31.98
N LEU A 62 -7.42 0.91 31.75
CA LEU A 62 -5.99 1.26 31.70
C LEU A 62 -5.47 1.31 30.26
N GLY A 63 -6.27 0.87 29.29
CA GLY A 63 -6.04 1.07 27.87
C GLY A 63 -7.01 2.08 27.28
N HIS A 64 -6.57 2.78 26.24
CA HIS A 64 -7.40 3.65 25.43
C HIS A 64 -7.48 3.05 24.02
N VAL A 65 -8.69 2.87 23.51
CA VAL A 65 -8.95 2.25 22.21
C VAL A 65 -9.63 3.28 21.31
N GLN A 66 -9.25 3.33 20.03
CA GLN A 66 -9.86 4.24 19.06
C GLN A 66 -9.90 3.60 17.68
N ILE A 67 -10.86 4.03 16.86
CA ILE A 67 -10.89 3.70 15.44
C ILE A 67 -10.16 4.79 14.66
N SER A 68 -9.20 4.39 13.84
CA SER A 68 -8.40 5.25 12.97
C SER A 68 -8.38 4.68 11.54
N THR A 69 -7.51 5.20 10.69
CA THR A 69 -7.25 4.70 9.34
C THR A 69 -5.94 3.90 9.33
N ALA A 70 -5.97 2.70 8.75
CA ALA A 70 -4.78 1.88 8.51
C ALA A 70 -3.82 2.57 7.53
N SER A 71 -2.57 2.10 7.47
CA SER A 71 -1.61 2.59 6.47
C SER A 71 -2.12 2.31 5.05
N SER A 72 -1.63 3.10 4.08
CA SER A 72 -1.93 2.88 2.66
C SER A 72 -1.51 1.49 2.15
N GLU A 73 -0.48 0.91 2.77
CA GLU A 73 0.00 -0.46 2.53
C GLU A 73 -1.08 -1.52 2.87
N LEU A 74 -1.95 -1.24 3.84
CA LEU A 74 -3.09 -2.08 4.22
C LEU A 74 -4.41 -1.63 3.57
N GLY A 75 -4.33 -0.80 2.53
CA GLY A 75 -5.49 -0.32 1.77
C GLY A 75 -6.25 0.85 2.39
N GLY A 76 -5.76 1.46 3.48
CA GLY A 76 -6.43 2.61 4.12
C GLY A 76 -7.78 2.26 4.74
N VAL A 77 -8.01 0.99 5.07
CA VAL A 77 -9.22 0.53 5.77
C VAL A 77 -9.29 1.07 7.21
N PRO A 78 -10.45 1.09 7.87
CA PRO A 78 -10.51 1.38 9.30
C PRO A 78 -9.55 0.46 10.09
N ALA A 79 -8.98 0.98 11.17
CA ALA A 79 -8.04 0.27 12.04
C ALA A 79 -8.39 0.52 13.50
N VAL A 80 -8.10 -0.47 14.35
CA VAL A 80 -8.16 -0.30 15.81
C VAL A 80 -6.78 0.10 16.30
N VAL A 81 -6.70 1.21 17.02
CA VAL A 81 -5.49 1.71 17.65
C VAL A 81 -5.64 1.63 19.17
N VAL A 82 -4.62 1.12 19.84
CA VAL A 82 -4.60 0.84 21.27
C VAL A 82 -3.36 1.47 21.88
N ARG A 83 -3.50 2.06 23.07
CA ARG A 83 -2.37 2.55 23.87
C ARG A 83 -2.59 2.31 25.36
N THR A 84 -1.51 2.06 26.09
CA THR A 84 -1.52 1.90 27.54
C THR A 84 -0.14 2.19 28.14
N ASP A 85 -0.10 2.82 29.31
CA ASP A 85 1.09 2.98 30.16
C ASP A 85 1.11 1.96 31.32
N HIS A 86 0.23 0.96 31.26
CA HIS A 86 0.15 -0.14 32.21
C HIS A 86 0.04 -1.49 31.46
N PRO A 87 0.95 -1.79 30.51
CA PRO A 87 0.82 -2.92 29.60
C PRO A 87 0.59 -4.26 30.31
N VAL A 88 1.33 -4.55 31.38
CA VAL A 88 1.17 -5.80 32.14
C VAL A 88 -0.21 -5.91 32.79
N ALA A 89 -0.66 -4.86 33.47
CA ALA A 89 -1.95 -4.86 34.16
C ALA A 89 -3.14 -4.83 33.18
N ALA A 90 -3.06 -3.98 32.16
CA ALA A 90 -4.11 -3.78 31.17
C ALA A 90 -4.25 -4.99 30.25
N CYS A 91 -3.14 -5.49 29.69
CA CYS A 91 -3.16 -6.56 28.70
C CYS A 91 -3.09 -7.94 29.33
N MET A 92 -2.13 -8.21 30.24
CA MET A 92 -1.91 -9.59 30.71
C MET A 92 -2.77 -9.97 31.91
N ALA A 93 -2.92 -9.08 32.90
CA ALA A 93 -3.74 -9.35 34.08
C ALA A 93 -5.25 -9.20 33.83
N SER A 94 -5.63 -8.48 32.77
CA SER A 94 -7.02 -8.19 32.42
C SER A 94 -7.37 -8.68 31.01
N GLN A 95 -6.87 -8.02 29.95
CA GLN A 95 -7.35 -8.26 28.58
C GLN A 95 -7.19 -9.70 28.08
N TYR A 96 -6.07 -10.37 28.39
CA TYR A 96 -5.72 -11.70 27.90
C TYR A 96 -6.87 -12.70 28.14
N ALA A 97 -7.19 -13.49 27.11
CA ALA A 97 -8.25 -14.49 27.12
C ALA A 97 -7.75 -15.83 27.66
N GLY A 98 -7.24 -15.84 28.89
CA GLY A 98 -6.59 -17.03 29.47
C GLY A 98 -7.50 -17.92 30.32
N TRP A 99 -8.73 -17.51 30.62
CA TRP A 99 -9.65 -18.30 31.44
C TRP A 99 -10.71 -19.02 30.58
N GLN A 100 -10.57 -20.33 30.43
CA GLN A 100 -11.63 -21.16 29.84
C GLN A 100 -12.78 -21.34 30.84
N ILE A 101 -13.95 -20.80 30.51
CA ILE A 101 -15.16 -20.93 31.33
C ILE A 101 -16.02 -22.02 30.72
N ALA A 102 -16.08 -23.16 31.42
CA ALA A 102 -16.81 -24.34 30.99
C ALA A 102 -17.77 -24.82 32.08
N THR A 103 -19.05 -24.92 31.74
CA THR A 103 -20.09 -25.64 32.50
C THR A 103 -20.78 -26.65 31.56
N ASP A 104 -21.71 -27.46 32.05
CA ASP A 104 -22.26 -28.61 31.31
C ASP A 104 -22.73 -28.29 29.87
N ASP A 105 -23.35 -27.12 29.64
CA ASP A 105 -23.88 -26.71 28.32
C ASP A 105 -23.31 -25.38 27.78
N TYR A 106 -22.27 -24.85 28.44
CA TYR A 106 -21.73 -23.52 28.15
C TYR A 106 -20.20 -23.53 28.08
N PHE A 107 -19.66 -22.90 27.04
CA PHE A 107 -18.24 -22.67 26.87
C PHE A 107 -18.01 -21.24 26.36
N ALA A 108 -17.09 -20.52 26.99
CA ALA A 108 -16.62 -19.23 26.51
C ALA A 108 -15.17 -18.99 26.93
N MET A 109 -14.45 -18.19 26.13
CA MET A 109 -13.18 -17.62 26.55
C MET A 109 -13.45 -16.39 27.41
N GLY A 110 -12.94 -16.43 28.65
CA GLY A 110 -13.04 -15.36 29.63
C GLY A 110 -11.84 -14.43 29.59
N SER A 111 -12.13 -13.14 29.51
CA SER A 111 -11.19 -12.03 29.61
C SER A 111 -11.67 -11.01 30.65
N GLY A 112 -10.86 -9.98 30.90
CA GLY A 112 -11.18 -8.91 31.81
C GLY A 112 -10.65 -9.12 33.22
N PRO A 113 -10.84 -8.13 34.11
CA PRO A 113 -10.18 -8.11 35.40
C PRO A 113 -10.72 -9.14 36.40
N MET A 114 -11.84 -9.83 36.11
CA MET A 114 -12.25 -10.99 36.91
C MET A 114 -11.16 -12.07 36.99
N ARG A 115 -10.29 -12.16 35.97
CA ARG A 115 -9.15 -13.07 35.95
C ARG A 115 -8.17 -12.78 37.08
N ALA A 116 -7.94 -11.50 37.39
CA ALA A 116 -7.10 -11.09 38.52
C ALA A 116 -7.70 -11.48 39.88
N ALA A 117 -9.03 -11.56 39.98
CA ALA A 117 -9.71 -12.02 41.19
C ALA A 117 -9.63 -13.55 41.35
N ALA A 118 -9.84 -14.30 40.25
CA ALA A 118 -9.73 -15.76 40.27
C ALA A 118 -8.27 -16.22 40.44
N GLY A 119 -7.37 -15.59 39.70
CA GLY A 119 -5.92 -15.83 39.73
C GLY A 119 -5.53 -17.30 39.49
N SER A 120 -6.36 -18.10 38.85
CA SER A 120 -6.06 -19.53 38.69
C SER A 120 -4.99 -19.84 37.64
N GLU A 121 -4.67 -18.88 36.78
CA GLU A 121 -3.73 -19.04 35.66
C GLU A 121 -2.28 -18.85 36.11
N GLU A 122 -1.37 -19.66 35.56
CA GLU A 122 0.07 -19.64 35.90
C GLU A 122 0.72 -18.28 35.63
N ILE A 123 0.22 -17.53 34.64
CA ILE A 123 0.77 -16.21 34.29
C ILE A 123 0.80 -15.25 35.49
N PHE A 124 -0.16 -15.34 36.42
CA PHE A 124 -0.24 -14.50 37.63
C PHE A 124 0.92 -14.71 38.60
N GLU A 125 1.65 -15.83 38.51
CA GLU A 125 2.89 -16.05 39.28
C GLU A 125 4.03 -15.16 38.79
N SER A 126 4.05 -14.86 37.49
CA SER A 126 5.09 -14.02 36.86
C SER A 126 4.72 -12.53 36.84
N ILE A 127 3.46 -12.20 36.54
CA ILE A 127 3.03 -10.81 36.39
C ILE A 127 2.52 -10.19 37.70
N GLY A 128 2.19 -10.99 38.71
CA GLY A 128 1.53 -10.50 39.93
C GLY A 128 0.08 -10.07 39.66
N HIS A 129 -0.36 -8.94 40.22
CA HIS A 129 -1.70 -8.35 39.97
C HIS A 129 -2.93 -9.16 40.43
N ARG A 130 -2.80 -10.12 41.36
CA ARG A 130 -3.95 -10.75 42.00
C ARG A 130 -4.76 -9.74 42.83
N GLU A 131 -6.09 -9.83 42.79
CA GLU A 131 -7.01 -8.94 43.52
C GLU A 131 -7.98 -9.71 44.42
N GLN A 132 -8.46 -9.06 45.48
CA GLN A 132 -9.63 -9.50 46.26
C GLN A 132 -10.69 -8.38 46.20
N PRO A 133 -11.42 -8.25 45.08
CA PRO A 133 -12.38 -7.17 44.91
C PRO A 133 -13.71 -7.50 45.61
N THR A 134 -14.55 -6.48 45.81
CA THR A 134 -15.94 -6.69 46.29
C THR A 134 -16.93 -7.01 45.16
N SER A 135 -16.51 -6.83 43.90
CA SER A 135 -17.30 -7.09 42.69
C SER A 135 -16.36 -7.35 41.52
N VAL A 136 -16.78 -8.12 40.52
CA VAL A 136 -15.95 -8.45 39.35
C VAL A 136 -16.60 -8.09 38.02
N VAL A 137 -15.76 -7.79 37.03
CA VAL A 137 -16.17 -7.57 35.65
C VAL A 137 -15.50 -8.60 34.73
N GLY A 138 -16.32 -9.34 33.99
CA GLY A 138 -15.89 -10.34 33.02
C GLY A 138 -16.31 -9.99 31.60
N ILE A 139 -15.46 -10.29 30.63
CA ILE A 139 -15.76 -10.19 29.20
C ILE A 139 -15.74 -11.61 28.64
N LEU A 140 -16.82 -12.02 27.97
CA LEU A 140 -16.97 -13.36 27.42
C LEU A 140 -17.12 -13.29 25.90
N GLU A 141 -16.22 -13.97 25.19
CA GLU A 141 -16.39 -14.20 23.76
C GLU A 141 -17.29 -15.42 23.53
N THR A 142 -18.53 -15.19 23.13
CA THR A 142 -19.59 -16.21 23.09
C THR A 142 -20.76 -15.79 22.20
N SER A 143 -21.39 -16.76 21.55
CA SER A 143 -22.69 -16.61 20.87
C SER A 143 -23.87 -17.10 21.71
N LYS A 144 -23.64 -17.48 22.96
CA LYS A 144 -24.67 -17.86 23.94
C LYS A 144 -24.68 -16.89 25.12
N ARG A 145 -25.88 -16.51 25.56
CA ARG A 145 -26.08 -15.73 26.79
C ARG A 145 -25.60 -16.53 28.02
N PRO A 146 -24.83 -15.92 28.95
CA PRO A 146 -24.44 -16.58 30.20
C PRO A 146 -25.65 -16.95 31.07
N THR A 147 -25.64 -18.15 31.64
CA THR A 147 -26.68 -18.63 32.58
C THR A 147 -26.30 -18.36 34.03
N ASP A 148 -27.24 -18.52 34.97
CA ASP A 148 -26.93 -18.40 36.40
C ASP A 148 -25.87 -19.41 36.85
N ALA A 149 -25.83 -20.61 36.26
CA ALA A 149 -24.77 -21.58 36.55
C ALA A 149 -23.37 -21.07 36.15
N VAL A 150 -23.27 -20.28 35.07
CA VAL A 150 -22.02 -19.62 34.67
C VAL A 150 -21.67 -18.50 35.65
N VAL A 151 -22.66 -17.71 36.08
CA VAL A 151 -22.48 -16.66 37.09
C VAL A 151 -21.98 -17.25 38.41
N ASP A 152 -22.64 -18.29 38.93
CA ASP A 152 -22.27 -18.95 40.19
C ASP A 152 -20.86 -19.54 40.13
N TYR A 153 -20.50 -20.13 38.99
CA TYR A 153 -19.15 -20.62 38.74
C TYR A 153 -18.11 -19.49 38.82
N ILE A 154 -18.34 -18.37 38.13
CA ILE A 154 -17.43 -17.21 38.15
C ILE A 154 -17.36 -16.61 39.55
N ALA A 155 -18.51 -16.38 40.19
CA ALA A 155 -18.60 -15.82 41.55
C ALA A 155 -17.81 -16.65 42.56
N SER A 156 -17.99 -17.98 42.54
CA SER A 156 -17.26 -18.90 43.41
C SER A 156 -15.75 -18.86 43.18
N ARG A 157 -15.31 -18.75 41.92
CA ARG A 157 -13.88 -18.73 41.58
C ARG A 157 -13.22 -17.39 41.90
N CYS A 158 -13.97 -16.31 41.87
CA CYS A 158 -13.51 -14.96 42.20
C CYS A 158 -13.72 -14.57 43.67
N ASP A 159 -14.28 -15.44 44.51
CA ASP A 159 -14.63 -15.18 45.92
C ASP A 159 -15.53 -13.94 46.12
N VAL A 160 -16.55 -13.82 45.26
CA VAL A 160 -17.58 -12.76 45.34
C VAL A 160 -18.99 -13.37 45.34
N LYS A 161 -20.01 -12.58 45.66
CA LYS A 161 -21.40 -13.03 45.55
C LYS A 161 -21.87 -12.96 44.09
N PRO A 162 -22.81 -13.83 43.65
CA PRO A 162 -23.35 -13.78 42.29
C PRO A 162 -23.86 -12.41 41.86
N GLN A 163 -24.58 -11.70 42.73
CA GLN A 163 -25.08 -10.34 42.50
C GLN A 163 -23.97 -9.28 42.27
N ASP A 164 -22.73 -9.57 42.68
CA ASP A 164 -21.58 -8.68 42.53
C ASP A 164 -20.76 -9.00 41.26
N VAL A 165 -21.30 -9.85 40.37
CA VAL A 165 -20.73 -10.18 39.06
C VAL A 165 -21.38 -9.33 37.97
N THR A 166 -20.55 -8.76 37.09
CA THR A 166 -20.98 -8.11 35.84
C THR A 166 -20.31 -8.79 34.65
N LEU A 167 -21.10 -9.28 33.70
CA LEU A 167 -20.60 -9.94 32.49
C LEU A 167 -21.00 -9.17 31.24
N LEU A 168 -20.01 -8.84 30.42
CA LEU A 168 -20.18 -8.34 29.06
C LEU A 168 -19.92 -9.48 28.10
N PHE A 169 -20.74 -9.61 27.05
CA PHE A 169 -20.57 -10.70 26.09
C PHE A 169 -20.89 -10.27 24.66
N ALA A 170 -20.13 -10.81 23.73
CA ALA A 170 -20.32 -10.62 22.29
C ALA A 170 -19.77 -11.84 21.52
N PRO A 171 -20.39 -12.22 20.40
CA PRO A 171 -19.86 -13.25 19.53
C PRO A 171 -18.70 -12.68 18.70
N THR A 172 -17.78 -13.53 18.29
CA THR A 172 -16.68 -13.17 17.41
C THR A 172 -17.21 -12.53 16.11
N ALA A 173 -18.33 -13.04 15.58
CA ALA A 173 -19.02 -12.53 14.40
C ALA A 173 -19.99 -11.36 14.69
N SER A 174 -19.57 -10.39 15.50
CA SER A 174 -20.25 -9.11 15.71
C SER A 174 -19.32 -7.93 15.50
N GLN A 175 -19.85 -6.71 15.36
CA GLN A 175 -19.01 -5.50 15.30
C GLN A 175 -18.19 -5.33 16.59
N ALA A 176 -18.83 -5.49 17.75
CA ALA A 176 -18.15 -5.33 19.04
C ALA A 176 -17.10 -6.42 19.28
N GLY A 177 -17.43 -7.68 18.96
CA GLY A 177 -16.50 -8.82 19.00
C GLY A 177 -15.30 -8.62 18.08
N THR A 178 -15.53 -8.16 16.84
CA THR A 178 -14.44 -7.89 15.89
C THR A 178 -13.51 -6.80 16.43
N VAL A 179 -14.05 -5.69 16.93
CA VAL A 179 -13.24 -4.60 17.49
C VAL A 179 -12.46 -5.05 18.73
N GLN A 180 -13.08 -5.76 19.68
CA GLN A 180 -12.39 -6.18 20.90
C GLN A 180 -11.21 -7.12 20.61
N ILE A 181 -11.38 -8.06 19.66
CA ILE A 181 -10.31 -9.01 19.33
C ILE A 181 -9.16 -8.26 18.68
N VAL A 182 -9.43 -7.39 17.71
CA VAL A 182 -8.39 -6.60 17.04
C VAL A 182 -7.69 -5.65 18.02
N ALA A 183 -8.40 -5.16 19.06
CA ALA A 183 -7.81 -4.37 20.14
C ALA A 183 -6.81 -5.13 21.02
N ARG A 184 -6.62 -6.44 20.82
CA ARG A 184 -5.60 -7.25 21.52
C ARG A 184 -4.21 -7.09 20.92
N ILE A 185 -4.01 -6.19 19.95
CA ILE A 185 -2.74 -6.01 19.24
C ILE A 185 -1.52 -5.80 20.16
N VAL A 186 -1.67 -5.11 21.30
CA VAL A 186 -0.58 -4.96 22.28
C VAL A 186 -0.45 -6.22 23.15
N GLU A 187 -1.57 -6.82 23.53
CA GLU A 187 -1.62 -8.04 24.33
C GLU A 187 -0.93 -9.21 23.66
N THR A 188 -1.17 -9.44 22.37
CA THR A 188 -0.53 -10.56 21.64
C THR A 188 1.00 -10.42 21.57
N ALA A 189 1.53 -9.20 21.46
CA ALA A 189 2.97 -8.97 21.57
C ALA A 189 3.51 -9.29 22.98
N LEU A 190 2.81 -8.85 24.03
CA LEU A 190 3.22 -9.10 25.41
C LEU A 190 3.13 -10.59 25.78
N HIS A 191 2.04 -11.26 25.40
CA HIS A 191 1.89 -12.69 25.58
C HIS A 191 3.03 -13.46 24.91
N LYS A 192 3.33 -13.12 23.65
CA LYS A 192 4.44 -13.71 22.92
C LYS A 192 5.80 -13.46 23.57
N MET A 193 6.05 -12.27 24.10
CA MET A 193 7.29 -11.96 24.82
C MET A 193 7.42 -12.78 26.11
N HIS A 194 6.33 -12.97 26.84
CA HIS A 194 6.27 -13.80 28.04
C HIS A 194 6.58 -15.27 27.74
N GLU A 195 5.96 -15.85 26.70
CA GLU A 195 6.23 -17.22 26.24
C GLU A 195 7.69 -17.43 25.83
N LEU A 196 8.35 -16.38 25.34
CA LEU A 196 9.77 -16.38 25.01
C LEU A 196 10.69 -16.13 26.23
N GLY A 197 10.12 -16.02 27.44
CA GLY A 197 10.84 -15.85 28.69
C GLY A 197 11.30 -14.41 28.98
N PHE A 198 10.73 -13.40 28.31
CA PHE A 198 11.05 -12.01 28.60
C PHE A 198 10.30 -11.52 29.84
N ASP A 199 11.02 -10.81 30.71
CA ASP A 199 10.43 -10.17 31.88
C ASP A 199 9.55 -8.98 31.46
N LEU A 200 8.23 -9.18 31.51
CA LEU A 200 7.26 -8.16 31.11
C LEU A 200 7.27 -6.92 32.01
N HIS A 201 7.83 -6.98 33.23
CA HIS A 201 8.00 -5.79 34.08
C HIS A 201 8.98 -4.77 33.50
N ARG A 202 9.75 -5.17 32.49
CA ARG A 202 10.61 -4.26 31.70
C ARG A 202 9.85 -3.43 30.67
N VAL A 203 8.55 -3.68 30.44
CA VAL A 203 7.75 -2.93 29.47
C VAL A 203 7.00 -1.80 30.18
N GLU A 204 7.31 -0.54 29.87
CA GLU A 204 6.69 0.63 30.50
C GLU A 204 5.39 1.05 29.80
N SER A 205 5.40 1.09 28.47
CA SER A 205 4.25 1.53 27.68
C SER A 205 4.10 0.69 26.41
N GLY A 206 2.87 0.60 25.91
CA GLY A 206 2.54 -0.08 24.68
C GLY A 206 1.60 0.75 23.80
N TRP A 207 1.86 0.70 22.49
CA TRP A 207 0.98 1.20 21.45
C TRP A 207 0.81 0.12 20.39
N GLY A 208 -0.38 0.00 19.80
CA GLY A 208 -0.58 -0.93 18.70
C GLY A 208 -1.67 -0.46 17.74
N CYS A 209 -1.59 -0.95 16.51
CA CYS A 209 -2.56 -0.69 15.46
C CYS A 209 -2.74 -1.93 14.60
N ALA A 210 -3.98 -2.33 14.35
CA ALA A 210 -4.31 -3.43 13.44
C ALA A 210 -5.53 -3.07 12.58
N PRO A 211 -5.58 -3.49 11.30
CA PRO A 211 -6.72 -3.22 10.42
C PRO A 211 -7.98 -3.89 10.98
N LEU A 212 -9.10 -3.20 10.92
CA LEU A 212 -10.39 -3.73 11.34
C LEU A 212 -11.00 -4.50 10.16
N PRO A 213 -11.09 -5.85 10.22
CA PRO A 213 -11.64 -6.62 9.12
C PRO A 213 -13.17 -6.50 9.08
N ALA A 214 -13.78 -6.88 7.95
CA ALA A 214 -15.22 -7.03 7.86
C ALA A 214 -15.71 -8.15 8.80
N VAL A 215 -16.83 -7.92 9.48
CA VAL A 215 -17.48 -8.90 10.38
C VAL A 215 -17.71 -10.22 9.63
N GLY A 216 -17.29 -11.33 10.24
CA GLY A 216 -17.50 -12.69 9.70
C GLY A 216 -18.98 -13.04 9.59
N LYS A 217 -19.34 -13.96 8.68
CA LYS A 217 -20.75 -14.43 8.59
C LYS A 217 -21.15 -15.35 9.74
N ASN A 218 -20.16 -15.92 10.42
CA ASN A 218 -20.27 -16.82 11.56
C ASN A 218 -18.97 -16.74 12.38
N ASP A 219 -18.99 -17.26 13.61
CA ASP A 219 -17.86 -17.13 14.53
C ASP A 219 -16.57 -17.74 13.97
N LEU A 220 -16.65 -18.85 13.23
CA LEU A 220 -15.47 -19.47 12.62
C LEU A 220 -14.78 -18.56 11.58
N GLU A 221 -15.56 -17.89 10.71
CA GLU A 221 -15.04 -16.87 9.82
C GLU A 221 -14.52 -15.65 10.59
N GLY A 222 -15.23 -15.24 11.65
CA GLY A 222 -14.84 -14.15 12.53
C GLY A 222 -13.47 -14.39 13.16
N ILE A 223 -13.22 -15.61 13.65
CA ILE A 223 -11.96 -16.03 14.27
C ILE A 223 -10.84 -15.92 13.24
N GLY A 224 -11.06 -16.43 12.02
CA GLY A 224 -10.08 -16.32 10.95
C GLY A 224 -9.68 -14.88 10.67
N ARG A 225 -10.66 -14.02 10.41
CA ARG A 225 -10.40 -12.63 9.99
C ARG A 225 -9.78 -11.76 11.09
N THR A 226 -10.25 -11.89 12.32
CA THR A 226 -9.75 -11.10 13.45
C THR A 226 -8.32 -11.50 13.84
N ASN A 227 -8.00 -12.79 13.79
CA ASN A 227 -6.62 -13.25 13.94
C ASN A 227 -5.75 -12.75 12.78
N ASP A 228 -6.19 -12.94 11.54
CA ASP A 228 -5.42 -12.48 10.36
C ASP A 228 -5.09 -10.99 10.42
N ALA A 229 -6.03 -10.16 10.88
CA ALA A 229 -5.80 -8.72 11.09
C ALA A 229 -4.60 -8.42 11.99
N ILE A 230 -4.40 -9.17 13.07
CA ILE A 230 -3.25 -9.02 13.97
C ILE A 230 -2.00 -9.66 13.36
N LEU A 231 -2.11 -10.92 12.92
CA LEU A 231 -1.02 -11.75 12.42
C LEU A 231 -0.31 -11.16 11.21
N TYR A 232 -1.07 -10.51 10.33
CA TYR A 232 -0.58 -10.04 9.03
C TYR A 232 -0.70 -8.53 8.84
N GLY A 233 -1.53 -7.85 9.62
CA GLY A 233 -1.76 -6.41 9.56
C GLY A 233 -1.35 -5.63 10.80
N GLY A 234 -1.05 -6.31 11.90
CA GLY A 234 -0.83 -5.71 13.20
C GLY A 234 0.58 -5.13 13.39
N ARG A 235 0.67 -3.90 13.91
CA ARG A 235 1.90 -3.28 14.38
C ARG A 235 1.81 -3.03 15.87
N ALA A 236 2.82 -3.43 16.63
CA ALA A 236 2.97 -3.06 18.04
C ALA A 236 4.28 -2.29 18.25
N VAL A 237 4.24 -1.27 19.11
CA VAL A 237 5.39 -0.50 19.57
C VAL A 237 5.41 -0.57 21.08
N LEU A 238 6.52 -1.04 21.65
CA LEU A 238 6.68 -1.20 23.09
C LEU A 238 7.89 -0.40 23.56
N TRP A 239 7.71 0.38 24.62
CA TRP A 239 8.80 1.07 25.29
C TRP A 239 9.32 0.20 26.43
N VAL A 240 10.58 -0.19 26.35
CA VAL A 240 11.18 -1.23 27.19
C VAL A 240 12.45 -0.74 27.87
N ARG A 241 12.78 -1.33 29.02
CA ARG A 241 14.03 -1.14 29.77
C ARG A 241 14.97 -2.33 29.62
N GLY A 242 16.25 -2.14 29.93
CA GLY A 242 17.32 -3.13 29.99
C GLY A 242 18.31 -3.05 28.83
N ASP A 243 19.09 -4.11 28.62
CA ASP A 243 20.19 -4.13 27.66
C ASP A 243 19.72 -4.36 26.21
N ASP A 244 20.41 -3.74 25.25
CA ASP A 244 20.12 -3.89 23.82
C ASP A 244 20.34 -5.33 23.31
N GLU A 245 21.30 -6.07 23.88
CA GLU A 245 21.65 -7.42 23.43
C GLU A 245 20.48 -8.40 23.62
N SER A 246 19.79 -8.33 24.76
CA SER A 246 18.59 -9.12 25.04
C SER A 246 17.43 -8.75 24.12
N ILE A 247 17.30 -7.46 23.76
CA ILE A 247 16.29 -6.96 22.84
C ILE A 247 16.56 -7.45 21.41
N GLU A 248 17.79 -7.33 20.93
CA GLU A 248 18.22 -7.80 19.61
C GLU A 248 18.09 -9.33 19.48
N ALA A 249 18.38 -10.08 20.54
CA ALA A 249 18.26 -11.54 20.55
C ALA A 249 16.81 -12.04 20.58
N LEU A 250 15.91 -11.33 21.28
CA LEU A 250 14.50 -11.67 21.39
C LEU A 250 13.70 -11.21 20.17
N GLY A 251 13.95 -9.98 19.71
CA GLY A 251 13.17 -9.25 18.73
C GLY A 251 12.74 -10.04 17.50
N PRO A 252 13.65 -10.72 16.78
CA PRO A 252 13.30 -11.50 15.58
C PRO A 252 12.33 -12.66 15.83
N LYS A 253 12.17 -13.10 17.09
CA LYS A 253 11.28 -14.22 17.48
C LYS A 253 9.88 -13.77 17.86
N ILE A 254 9.66 -12.47 18.08
CA ILE A 254 8.38 -11.94 18.52
C ILE A 254 7.36 -11.95 17.38
N PRO A 255 7.62 -11.39 16.18
CA PRO A 255 6.59 -11.29 15.14
C PRO A 255 6.03 -12.65 14.72
N SER A 256 4.78 -12.64 14.25
CA SER A 256 4.09 -13.84 13.73
C SER A 256 4.89 -14.59 12.67
N CYS A 257 5.70 -13.91 11.86
CA CYS A 257 6.55 -14.52 10.83
C CYS A 257 7.67 -15.42 11.37
N ALA A 258 7.91 -15.43 12.68
CA ALA A 258 8.81 -16.38 13.33
C ALA A 258 8.19 -17.77 13.51
N SER A 259 6.86 -17.90 13.38
CA SER A 259 6.16 -19.17 13.46
C SER A 259 6.30 -19.99 12.18
N LYS A 260 6.36 -21.32 12.34
CA LYS A 260 6.36 -22.27 11.21
C LYS A 260 5.03 -22.30 10.43
N ASP A 261 3.93 -21.85 11.06
CA ASP A 261 2.59 -21.90 10.46
C ASP A 261 2.24 -20.61 9.70
N PHE A 262 3.11 -19.60 9.74
CA PHE A 262 2.91 -18.31 9.11
C PHE A 262 2.84 -18.38 7.58
N GLY A 263 2.00 -17.54 6.98
CA GLY A 263 2.05 -17.21 5.55
C GLY A 263 0.78 -17.50 4.75
N ARG A 264 -0.27 -18.00 5.40
CA ARG A 264 -1.61 -18.25 4.82
C ARG A 264 -2.73 -17.87 5.80
N PRO A 265 -3.96 -17.60 5.33
CA PRO A 265 -5.05 -17.19 6.21
C PRO A 265 -5.27 -18.16 7.39
N PHE A 266 -5.52 -17.63 8.58
CA PHE A 266 -5.64 -18.39 9.83
C PHE A 266 -6.69 -19.50 9.72
N LEU A 267 -7.81 -19.22 9.05
CA LEU A 267 -8.85 -20.23 8.85
C LEU A 267 -8.35 -21.45 8.04
N GLU A 268 -7.39 -21.25 7.13
CA GLU A 268 -6.79 -22.35 6.36
C GLU A 268 -5.75 -23.13 7.18
N ILE A 269 -5.02 -22.44 8.05
CA ILE A 269 -4.15 -23.07 9.06
C ILE A 269 -5.01 -23.94 9.99
N PHE A 270 -6.05 -23.35 10.56
CA PHE A 270 -6.95 -24.01 11.50
C PHE A 270 -7.63 -25.22 10.86
N LYS A 271 -8.11 -25.09 9.61
CA LYS A 271 -8.66 -26.21 8.86
C LYS A 271 -7.64 -27.33 8.62
N SER A 272 -6.37 -27.01 8.37
CA SER A 272 -5.35 -28.05 8.12
C SER A 272 -4.97 -28.86 9.37
N TYR A 273 -5.35 -28.37 10.55
CA TYR A 273 -5.21 -29.06 11.82
C TYR A 273 -6.56 -29.59 12.35
N ASP A 274 -7.53 -29.81 11.47
CA ASP A 274 -8.87 -30.32 11.82
C ASP A 274 -9.60 -29.48 12.88
N HIS A 275 -9.39 -28.16 12.85
CA HIS A 275 -9.95 -27.22 13.80
C HIS A 275 -9.49 -27.45 15.26
N ASP A 276 -8.27 -27.96 15.44
CA ASP A 276 -7.64 -28.16 16.74
C ASP A 276 -6.60 -27.05 17.02
N PHE A 277 -6.94 -26.12 17.92
CA PHE A 277 -6.07 -25.01 18.31
C PHE A 277 -4.76 -25.48 18.93
N TYR A 278 -4.74 -26.64 19.62
CA TYR A 278 -3.54 -27.13 20.32
C TYR A 278 -2.45 -27.66 19.38
N LYS A 279 -2.79 -27.90 18.10
CA LYS A 279 -1.83 -28.34 17.08
C LYS A 279 -1.19 -27.20 16.30
N ILE A 280 -1.78 -26.00 16.37
CA ILE A 280 -1.19 -24.79 15.79
C ILE A 280 -0.01 -24.37 16.66
N ASP A 281 1.06 -23.92 16.03
CA ASP A 281 2.18 -23.31 16.73
C ASP A 281 1.68 -22.14 17.61
N PRO A 282 1.75 -22.21 18.95
CA PRO A 282 1.24 -21.16 19.85
C PRO A 282 1.97 -19.84 19.63
N HIS A 283 3.17 -19.92 19.07
CA HIS A 283 4.00 -18.80 18.68
C HIS A 283 3.52 -18.02 17.46
N LEU A 284 2.48 -18.49 16.75
CA LEU A 284 1.85 -17.78 15.64
C LEU A 284 1.13 -16.52 16.13
N PHE A 285 0.44 -16.58 17.28
CA PHE A 285 -0.45 -15.54 17.81
C PHE A 285 0.31 -14.31 18.33
N SER A 286 0.81 -13.51 17.39
CA SER A 286 1.64 -12.34 17.64
C SER A 286 1.46 -11.30 16.52
N PRO A 287 1.82 -10.03 16.71
CA PRO A 287 1.72 -9.02 15.65
C PRO A 287 2.60 -9.32 14.44
N ALA A 288 2.20 -8.79 13.29
CA ALA A 288 2.99 -8.85 12.07
C ALA A 288 4.31 -8.07 12.18
N VAL A 289 4.30 -6.92 12.87
CA VAL A 289 5.48 -6.08 13.11
C VAL A 289 5.54 -5.68 14.59
N VAL A 290 6.73 -5.75 15.18
CA VAL A 290 6.99 -5.24 16.53
C VAL A 290 8.16 -4.26 16.49
N THR A 291 8.01 -3.11 17.15
CA THR A 291 9.10 -2.16 17.40
C THR A 291 9.35 -2.06 18.89
N LEU A 292 10.58 -2.33 19.33
CA LEU A 292 11.01 -2.19 20.71
C LEU A 292 11.85 -0.91 20.84
N CYS A 293 11.36 0.06 21.58
CA CYS A 293 12.04 1.32 21.88
C CYS A 293 12.72 1.20 23.24
N ASN A 294 14.05 1.06 23.26
CA ASN A 294 14.79 0.94 24.51
C ASN A 294 14.96 2.33 25.15
N LEU A 295 14.37 2.50 26.34
CA LEU A 295 14.39 3.74 27.12
C LEU A 295 15.76 4.01 27.79
N ASP A 296 16.59 2.99 27.95
CA ASP A 296 17.90 3.12 28.60
C ASP A 296 18.99 3.51 27.59
N SER A 297 18.96 2.95 26.38
CA SER A 297 19.93 3.24 25.30
C SER A 297 19.47 4.32 24.32
N GLY A 298 18.15 4.57 24.23
CA GLY A 298 17.54 5.46 23.24
C GLY A 298 17.42 4.85 21.84
N ARG A 299 17.82 3.58 21.64
CA ARG A 299 17.72 2.89 20.34
C ARG A 299 16.33 2.29 20.13
N SER A 300 15.96 2.12 18.86
CA SER A 300 14.72 1.47 18.45
C SER A 300 15.01 0.30 17.50
N PHE A 301 14.33 -0.82 17.72
CA PHE A 301 14.55 -2.08 17.02
C PHE A 301 13.23 -2.54 16.42
N GLN A 302 13.16 -2.67 15.09
CA GLN A 302 11.95 -3.12 14.39
C GLN A 302 12.16 -4.51 13.80
N PHE A 303 11.16 -5.36 13.97
CA PHE A 303 11.16 -6.75 13.51
C PHE A 303 9.82 -7.11 12.87
N GLY A 304 9.87 -8.05 11.92
CA GLY A 304 8.68 -8.56 11.24
C GLY A 304 8.30 -7.76 10.00
N GLN A 305 7.16 -8.11 9.41
CA GLN A 305 6.66 -7.50 8.18
C GLN A 305 5.14 -7.65 8.07
N LEU A 306 4.48 -6.69 7.43
CA LEU A 306 3.07 -6.82 7.06
C LEU A 306 2.91 -7.80 5.88
N ARG A 307 1.73 -8.40 5.77
CA ARG A 307 1.33 -9.29 4.67
C ARG A 307 -0.06 -8.92 4.13
N PRO A 308 -0.19 -7.77 3.45
CA PRO A 308 -1.46 -7.36 2.85
C PRO A 308 -2.00 -8.36 1.83
N ASP A 309 -1.12 -9.13 1.20
CA ASP A 309 -1.46 -10.22 0.29
C ASP A 309 -2.27 -11.34 0.98
N VAL A 310 -1.97 -11.66 2.25
CA VAL A 310 -2.73 -12.65 3.02
C VAL A 310 -4.07 -12.08 3.47
N LEU A 311 -4.10 -10.81 3.90
CA LEU A 311 -5.33 -10.11 4.31
C LEU A 311 -6.35 -9.95 3.18
N THR A 312 -5.89 -9.86 1.94
CA THR A 312 -6.74 -9.67 0.74
C THR A 312 -7.16 -10.99 0.09
N ALA A 313 -6.66 -12.14 0.55
CA ALA A 313 -6.83 -13.45 -0.09
C ALA A 313 -8.29 -13.95 -0.18
N LYS A 314 -9.26 -13.29 0.48
CA LYS A 314 -10.72 -13.56 0.31
C LYS A 314 -11.58 -12.29 0.32
N THR A 315 -11.09 -11.19 -0.24
CA THR A 315 -12.00 -10.11 -0.66
C THR A 315 -12.85 -10.66 -1.82
N PRO A 316 -14.19 -10.56 -1.81
CA PRO A 316 -15.03 -11.04 -2.91
C PRO A 316 -14.54 -10.49 -4.25
N ALA A 317 -14.74 -11.26 -5.32
CA ALA A 317 -14.18 -11.13 -6.68
C ALA A 317 -14.41 -9.81 -7.47
N LYS A 318 -14.66 -8.70 -6.78
CA LYS A 318 -14.44 -7.33 -7.27
C LYS A 318 -13.33 -6.72 -6.43
N LEU A 319 -12.10 -6.68 -6.96
CA LEU A 319 -10.98 -5.77 -6.60
C LEU A 319 -9.61 -6.23 -7.15
N ARG A 320 -9.56 -7.21 -8.07
CA ARG A 320 -8.36 -7.42 -8.89
C ARG A 320 -8.31 -6.31 -9.94
N LEU A 321 -7.34 -5.40 -9.87
CA LEU A 321 -7.17 -4.37 -10.91
C LEU A 321 -6.90 -5.05 -12.26
N ARG A 322 -7.83 -4.90 -13.20
CA ARG A 322 -7.72 -5.40 -14.56
C ARG A 322 -7.13 -4.30 -15.43
N ILE A 323 -5.96 -4.55 -15.99
CA ILE A 323 -5.22 -3.56 -16.77
C ILE A 323 -5.05 -4.08 -18.19
N ALA A 324 -5.62 -3.36 -19.15
CA ALA A 324 -5.39 -3.60 -20.58
C ALA A 324 -4.09 -2.91 -21.01
N VAL A 325 -3.11 -3.67 -21.47
CA VAL A 325 -1.83 -3.15 -21.96
C VAL A 325 -1.78 -3.26 -23.48
N LEU A 326 -1.85 -2.12 -24.17
CA LEU A 326 -1.70 -2.10 -25.63
C LEU A 326 -0.22 -2.16 -26.00
N ALA A 327 0.23 -3.36 -26.35
CA ALA A 327 1.63 -3.64 -26.66
C ALA A 327 1.74 -4.85 -27.60
N SER A 328 2.89 -4.98 -28.27
CA SER A 328 3.26 -6.25 -28.91
C SER A 328 3.35 -7.37 -27.84
N PRO A 329 2.88 -8.60 -28.14
CA PRO A 329 2.98 -9.73 -27.22
C PRO A 329 4.44 -10.13 -26.92
N GLN A 330 5.40 -9.77 -27.77
CA GLN A 330 6.83 -10.00 -27.53
C GLN A 330 7.52 -8.84 -26.80
N SER A 331 6.79 -7.81 -26.38
CA SER A 331 7.35 -6.66 -25.68
C SER A 331 7.96 -7.06 -24.34
N TRP A 332 9.25 -6.75 -24.13
CA TRP A 332 9.89 -6.95 -22.83
C TRP A 332 9.16 -6.21 -21.71
N TYR A 333 8.66 -5.00 -21.97
CA TYR A 333 7.93 -4.19 -20.98
C TYR A 333 6.58 -4.81 -20.58
N LEU A 334 5.92 -5.51 -21.50
CA LEU A 334 4.70 -6.25 -21.17
C LEU A 334 5.01 -7.43 -20.24
N GLN A 335 6.09 -8.17 -20.53
CA GLN A 335 6.50 -9.29 -19.69
C GLN A 335 6.96 -8.83 -18.32
N ASP A 336 7.65 -7.69 -18.24
CA ASP A 336 8.08 -7.10 -16.99
C ASP A 336 6.90 -6.63 -16.13
N LEU A 337 5.86 -6.03 -16.74
CA LEU A 337 4.60 -5.71 -16.06
C LEU A 337 3.88 -6.97 -15.57
N ARG A 338 3.84 -8.04 -16.37
CA ARG A 338 3.25 -9.33 -15.97
C ARG A 338 3.98 -9.94 -14.76
N ARG A 339 5.32 -9.96 -14.80
CA ARG A 339 6.17 -10.40 -13.68
C ARG A 339 5.83 -9.62 -12.40
N ALA A 340 5.76 -8.29 -12.48
CA ALA A 340 5.45 -7.46 -11.31
C ALA A 340 3.99 -7.65 -10.82
N ALA A 341 3.07 -8.02 -11.71
CA ALA A 341 1.67 -8.29 -11.36
C ALA A 341 1.46 -9.65 -10.67
N GLU A 342 2.35 -10.63 -10.88
CA GLU A 342 2.30 -11.92 -10.17
C GLU A 342 2.43 -11.75 -8.65
N THR A 343 3.20 -10.75 -8.20
CA THR A 343 3.39 -10.45 -6.78
C THR A 343 2.37 -9.45 -6.22
N GLY A 344 1.86 -8.52 -7.04
CA GLY A 344 0.89 -7.51 -6.60
C GLY A 344 -0.58 -7.86 -6.80
N GLY A 345 -0.86 -8.95 -7.50
CA GLY A 345 -2.21 -9.46 -7.71
C GLY A 345 -2.98 -8.81 -8.86
N GLU A 346 -2.42 -7.91 -9.66
CA GLU A 346 -3.12 -7.32 -10.83
C GLU A 346 -3.35 -8.35 -11.95
N GLU A 347 -4.38 -8.13 -12.78
CA GLU A 347 -4.58 -8.89 -14.03
C GLU A 347 -4.08 -8.05 -15.22
N ILE A 348 -3.00 -8.49 -15.86
CA ILE A 348 -2.45 -7.83 -17.05
C ILE A 348 -2.92 -8.55 -18.31
N VAL A 349 -3.81 -7.90 -19.07
CA VAL A 349 -4.30 -8.40 -20.35
C VAL A 349 -3.62 -7.65 -21.49
N GLN A 350 -2.97 -8.39 -22.38
CA GLN A 350 -2.37 -7.79 -23.58
C GLN A 350 -3.47 -7.53 -24.60
N VAL A 351 -3.46 -6.32 -25.15
CA VAL A 351 -4.38 -5.89 -26.22
C VAL A 351 -3.55 -5.52 -27.45
N ASP A 352 -3.95 -6.05 -28.61
CA ASP A 352 -3.31 -5.76 -29.88
C ASP A 352 -3.96 -4.55 -30.56
N TYR A 353 -3.16 -3.52 -30.84
CA TYR A 353 -3.59 -2.33 -31.58
C TYR A 353 -4.23 -2.66 -32.93
N ALA A 354 -3.78 -3.71 -33.63
CA ALA A 354 -4.30 -4.10 -34.93
C ALA A 354 -5.71 -4.73 -34.86
N ARG A 355 -6.17 -5.10 -33.66
CA ARG A 355 -7.49 -5.69 -33.43
C ARG A 355 -8.53 -4.70 -32.91
N LEU A 356 -8.12 -3.45 -32.68
CA LEU A 356 -9.02 -2.40 -32.19
C LEU A 356 -10.10 -2.08 -33.24
N ALA A 357 -11.35 -2.01 -32.77
CA ALA A 357 -12.52 -1.60 -33.54
C ALA A 357 -13.47 -0.79 -32.65
N ALA A 358 -14.35 0.00 -33.27
CA ALA A 358 -15.44 0.68 -32.58
C ALA A 358 -16.81 0.31 -33.14
N ASP A 359 -17.80 0.31 -32.25
CA ASP A 359 -19.22 0.28 -32.56
C ASP A 359 -19.88 1.57 -32.06
N VAL A 360 -20.56 2.27 -32.97
CA VAL A 360 -21.24 3.56 -32.70
C VAL A 360 -22.76 3.47 -32.90
N THR A 361 -23.32 2.27 -32.92
CA THR A 361 -24.75 2.03 -33.23
C THR A 361 -25.70 2.36 -32.07
N THR A 362 -25.21 2.36 -30.82
CA THR A 362 -26.04 2.42 -29.61
C THR A 362 -26.08 3.79 -28.93
N GLY A 363 -25.59 4.84 -29.60
CA GLY A 363 -25.46 6.20 -29.03
C GLY A 363 -24.32 6.35 -28.02
N LYS A 364 -23.59 5.27 -27.73
CA LYS A 364 -22.30 5.25 -27.04
C LYS A 364 -21.27 4.59 -27.95
N THR A 365 -20.06 5.12 -27.99
CA THR A 365 -18.94 4.48 -28.68
C THR A 365 -18.41 3.34 -27.81
N ILE A 366 -18.49 2.11 -28.31
CA ILE A 366 -17.91 0.93 -27.68
C ILE A 366 -16.59 0.62 -28.39
N VAL A 367 -15.50 0.45 -27.65
CA VAL A 367 -14.17 0.15 -28.22
C VAL A 367 -13.75 -1.25 -27.82
N ARG A 368 -13.48 -2.11 -28.82
CA ARG A 368 -13.17 -3.54 -28.61
C ARG A 368 -11.89 -3.97 -29.30
N ALA A 369 -11.29 -5.03 -28.78
CA ALA A 369 -10.23 -5.78 -29.45
C ALA A 369 -10.64 -7.26 -29.59
N GLY A 370 -11.29 -7.62 -30.71
CA GLY A 370 -11.99 -8.89 -30.82
C GLY A 370 -13.16 -8.96 -29.83
N GLU A 371 -13.17 -9.99 -28.97
CA GLU A 371 -14.20 -10.17 -27.93
C GLU A 371 -13.97 -9.31 -26.67
N ILE A 372 -12.83 -8.62 -26.58
CA ILE A 372 -12.45 -7.84 -25.40
C ILE A 372 -13.05 -6.44 -25.50
N ASP A 373 -13.92 -6.06 -24.57
CA ASP A 373 -14.37 -4.67 -24.40
C ASP A 373 -13.37 -3.90 -23.54
N LEU A 374 -12.83 -2.79 -24.06
CA LEU A 374 -11.81 -2.03 -23.34
C LEU A 374 -12.40 -1.28 -22.14
N ALA A 375 -13.73 -1.10 -22.09
CA ALA A 375 -14.42 -0.51 -20.94
C ALA A 375 -14.51 -1.46 -19.73
N ASP A 376 -14.20 -2.76 -19.90
CA ASP A 376 -14.24 -3.76 -18.82
C ASP A 376 -12.97 -3.75 -17.93
N PHE A 377 -12.03 -2.83 -18.21
CA PHE A 377 -10.76 -2.71 -17.50
C PHE A 377 -10.76 -1.49 -16.59
N ASP A 378 -10.06 -1.59 -15.46
CA ASP A 378 -9.89 -0.46 -14.54
C ASP A 378 -8.91 0.59 -15.12
N CYS A 379 -8.00 0.15 -15.98
CA CYS A 379 -7.00 1.01 -16.60
C CYS A 379 -6.57 0.49 -17.98
N VAL A 380 -6.33 1.41 -18.90
CA VAL A 380 -5.72 1.15 -20.20
C VAL A 380 -4.32 1.75 -20.23
N VAL A 381 -3.32 0.98 -20.64
CA VAL A 381 -1.91 1.40 -20.73
C VAL A 381 -1.44 1.28 -22.18
N PRO A 382 -1.52 2.38 -22.95
CA PRO A 382 -0.86 2.49 -24.23
C PRO A 382 0.66 2.35 -24.06
N ARG A 383 1.24 1.33 -24.70
CA ARG A 383 2.68 1.22 -24.88
C ARG A 383 3.01 1.41 -26.36
N THR A 384 4.09 0.79 -26.84
CA THR A 384 4.61 1.02 -28.20
C THR A 384 3.57 0.68 -29.25
N MET A 385 3.05 1.73 -29.92
CA MET A 385 2.14 1.58 -31.05
C MET A 385 2.91 0.99 -32.24
N PRO A 386 2.38 -0.06 -32.91
CA PRO A 386 3.00 -0.60 -34.10
C PRO A 386 2.90 0.37 -35.27
N PRO A 387 3.81 0.30 -36.25
CA PRO A 387 3.67 1.06 -37.49
C PRO A 387 2.35 0.69 -38.19
N GLY A 388 1.86 1.60 -39.02
CA GLY A 388 0.63 1.43 -39.79
C GLY A 388 0.47 2.55 -40.81
N SER A 389 -0.58 2.48 -41.62
CA SER A 389 -1.00 3.61 -42.45
C SER A 389 -1.40 4.80 -41.57
N LEU A 390 -1.47 5.99 -42.16
CA LEU A 390 -1.95 7.18 -41.45
C LEU A 390 -3.36 6.96 -40.88
N GLU A 391 -4.25 6.34 -41.66
CA GLU A 391 -5.62 6.03 -41.23
C GLU A 391 -5.65 5.05 -40.05
N GLU A 392 -4.81 4.01 -40.06
CA GLU A 392 -4.73 3.05 -38.95
C GLU A 392 -4.24 3.72 -37.66
N VAL A 393 -3.23 4.58 -37.74
CA VAL A 393 -2.68 5.30 -36.59
C VAL A 393 -3.70 6.30 -36.04
N ILE A 394 -4.34 7.08 -36.92
CA ILE A 394 -5.40 8.02 -36.52
C ILE A 394 -6.54 7.28 -35.83
N LEU A 395 -7.04 6.20 -36.43
CA LEU A 395 -8.09 5.39 -35.81
C LEU A 395 -7.69 4.91 -34.42
N ARG A 396 -6.49 4.34 -34.24
CA ARG A 396 -6.02 3.87 -32.93
C ARG A 396 -5.99 4.99 -31.88
N MET A 397 -5.57 6.19 -32.27
CA MET A 397 -5.56 7.36 -31.38
C MET A 397 -6.97 7.86 -31.05
N ASP A 398 -7.85 7.92 -32.04
CA ASP A 398 -9.25 8.34 -31.87
C ASP A 398 -10.02 7.38 -30.97
N LEU A 399 -9.76 6.07 -31.07
CA LEU A 399 -10.35 5.05 -30.20
C LEU A 399 -9.89 5.21 -28.73
N LEU A 400 -8.61 5.50 -28.50
CA LEU A 400 -8.14 5.85 -27.16
C LEU A 400 -8.80 7.15 -26.66
N GLY A 401 -9.03 8.12 -27.54
CA GLY A 401 -9.71 9.37 -27.21
C GLY A 401 -11.18 9.16 -26.83
N CYS A 402 -11.86 8.24 -27.51
CA CYS A 402 -13.23 7.85 -27.16
C CYS A 402 -13.29 7.21 -25.77
N LEU A 403 -12.32 6.36 -25.43
CA LEU A 403 -12.21 5.76 -24.09
C LEU A 403 -11.97 6.84 -23.02
N GLU A 404 -11.02 7.75 -23.25
CA GLU A 404 -10.75 8.87 -22.34
C GLU A 404 -12.00 9.72 -22.11
N ALA A 405 -12.70 10.09 -23.19
CA ALA A 405 -13.94 10.88 -23.11
C ALA A 405 -15.07 10.14 -22.37
N ALA A 406 -15.07 8.81 -22.38
CA ALA A 406 -16.00 7.98 -21.63
C ALA A 406 -15.63 7.82 -20.14
N GLY A 407 -14.54 8.45 -19.68
CA GLY A 407 -14.07 8.40 -18.29
C GLY A 407 -13.15 7.22 -17.99
N GLN A 408 -12.71 6.46 -19.00
CA GLN A 408 -11.74 5.38 -18.83
C GLN A 408 -10.41 5.96 -18.34
N LEU A 409 -9.82 5.36 -17.30
CA LEU A 409 -8.46 5.72 -16.91
C LEU A 409 -7.46 5.21 -17.97
N ILE A 410 -6.72 6.15 -18.56
CA ILE A 410 -5.66 5.85 -19.54
C ILE A 410 -4.33 6.40 -19.03
N ILE A 411 -3.30 5.54 -18.91
CA ILE A 411 -1.95 6.02 -18.60
C ILE A 411 -1.37 6.71 -19.81
N ASN A 412 -1.10 8.01 -19.65
CA ASN A 412 -0.77 8.93 -20.74
C ASN A 412 -1.88 8.96 -21.79
N PRO A 413 -2.83 9.91 -21.69
CA PRO A 413 -3.93 9.99 -22.63
C PRO A 413 -3.44 10.23 -24.07
N PRO A 414 -4.29 9.97 -25.08
CA PRO A 414 -3.94 10.14 -26.50
C PRO A 414 -3.23 11.46 -26.80
N ARG A 415 -3.72 12.57 -26.24
CA ARG A 415 -3.11 13.89 -26.47
C ARG A 415 -1.68 13.99 -25.92
N ALA A 416 -1.37 13.32 -24.81
CA ALA A 416 -0.03 13.27 -24.26
C ALA A 416 0.93 12.47 -25.15
N ILE A 417 0.45 11.36 -25.72
CA ILE A 417 1.21 10.53 -26.66
C ILE A 417 1.47 11.30 -27.95
N GLU A 418 0.44 11.93 -28.52
CA GLU A 418 0.54 12.75 -29.73
C GLU A 418 1.59 13.86 -29.57
N VAL A 419 1.50 14.62 -28.47
CA VAL A 419 2.44 15.70 -28.16
C VAL A 419 3.86 15.18 -28.02
N ALA A 420 4.07 14.05 -27.34
CA ALA A 420 5.40 13.50 -27.12
C ALA A 420 6.05 12.94 -28.40
N VAL A 421 5.25 12.39 -29.31
CA VAL A 421 5.74 11.79 -30.56
C VAL A 421 6.07 12.86 -31.61
N ASP A 422 5.35 13.98 -31.62
CA ASP A 422 5.64 15.14 -32.47
C ASP A 422 6.70 16.04 -31.81
N LYS A 423 7.94 15.98 -32.32
CA LYS A 423 9.05 16.78 -31.77
C LYS A 423 8.81 18.29 -31.87
N PHE A 424 8.13 18.78 -32.90
CA PHE A 424 7.82 20.20 -33.01
C PHE A 424 6.82 20.60 -31.92
N LEU A 425 5.71 19.87 -31.82
CA LEU A 425 4.67 20.17 -30.84
C LEU A 425 5.20 20.06 -29.40
N ALA A 426 5.98 19.02 -29.09
CA ALA A 426 6.67 18.89 -27.81
C ALA A 426 7.56 20.12 -27.52
N THR A 427 8.43 20.49 -28.46
CA THR A 427 9.35 21.63 -28.30
C THR A 427 8.58 22.94 -28.07
N ALA A 428 7.53 23.18 -28.86
CA ALA A 428 6.68 24.36 -28.75
C ALA A 428 5.99 24.43 -27.38
N LYS A 429 5.47 23.30 -26.87
CA LYS A 429 4.85 23.24 -25.54
C LYS A 429 5.85 23.46 -24.40
N LEU A 430 7.04 22.87 -24.50
CA LEU A 430 8.10 23.09 -23.51
C LEU A 430 8.49 24.57 -23.45
N GLN A 431 8.68 25.21 -24.60
CA GLN A 431 8.97 26.64 -24.67
C GLN A 431 7.83 27.49 -24.13
N ALA A 432 6.56 27.17 -24.45
CA ALA A 432 5.38 27.87 -23.91
C ALA A 432 5.26 27.72 -22.38
N ALA A 433 5.71 26.60 -21.82
CA ALA A 433 5.83 26.42 -20.38
C ALA A 433 7.03 27.18 -19.76
N GLY A 434 7.83 27.89 -20.55
CA GLY A 434 9.01 28.61 -20.08
C GLY A 434 10.19 27.68 -19.75
N LEU A 435 10.23 26.47 -20.31
CA LEU A 435 11.38 25.58 -20.17
C LEU A 435 12.44 25.92 -21.22
N PRO A 436 13.73 25.95 -20.84
CA PRO A 436 14.82 26.14 -21.78
C PRO A 436 14.94 24.90 -22.68
N VAL A 437 14.88 25.13 -23.99
CA VAL A 437 15.07 24.11 -25.03
C VAL A 437 16.14 24.61 -26.02
N PRO A 438 16.86 23.72 -26.73
CA PRO A 438 17.78 24.18 -27.76
C PRO A 438 17.03 24.92 -28.88
N ALA A 439 17.62 26.02 -29.37
CA ALA A 439 17.04 26.81 -30.46
C ALA A 439 16.71 25.92 -31.66
N THR A 440 15.48 26.00 -32.15
CA THR A 440 14.93 25.06 -33.13
C THR A 440 14.14 25.83 -34.19
N ILE A 441 14.32 25.44 -35.46
CA ILE A 441 13.55 25.94 -36.60
C ILE A 441 13.08 24.73 -37.42
N VAL A 442 11.81 24.70 -37.78
CA VAL A 442 11.20 23.65 -38.60
C VAL A 442 10.80 24.24 -39.95
N CYS A 443 11.13 23.55 -41.03
CA CYS A 443 10.91 24.02 -42.39
C CYS A 443 10.59 22.88 -43.36
N GLN A 444 10.20 23.23 -44.59
CA GLN A 444 9.71 22.28 -45.60
C GLN A 444 10.43 22.41 -46.95
N THR A 445 11.41 23.31 -47.06
CA THR A 445 12.19 23.52 -48.30
C THR A 445 13.68 23.59 -47.98
N VAL A 446 14.51 23.30 -48.98
CA VAL A 446 15.97 23.33 -48.84
C VAL A 446 16.47 24.75 -48.52
N ASP A 447 15.93 25.76 -49.19
CA ASP A 447 16.34 27.16 -48.99
C ASP A 447 16.04 27.63 -47.55
N GLN A 448 14.82 27.33 -47.06
CA GLN A 448 14.47 27.61 -45.66
C GLN A 448 15.36 26.85 -44.68
N ALA A 449 15.82 25.63 -45.02
CA ALA A 449 16.70 24.85 -44.17
C ALA A 449 18.11 25.46 -44.07
N PHE A 450 18.62 26.02 -45.17
CA PHE A 450 19.88 26.75 -45.14
C PHE A 450 19.78 28.07 -44.35
N ASP A 451 18.72 28.85 -44.57
CA ASP A 451 18.45 30.05 -43.77
C ASP A 451 18.32 29.72 -42.28
N ALA A 452 17.64 28.62 -41.96
CA ALA A 452 17.52 28.12 -40.60
C ALA A 452 18.87 27.70 -40.02
N MET A 453 19.68 26.95 -40.78
CA MET A 453 21.00 26.50 -40.36
C MET A 453 21.93 27.69 -40.03
N GLU A 454 21.92 28.73 -40.86
CA GLU A 454 22.70 29.96 -40.61
C GLU A 454 22.23 30.65 -39.32
N ARG A 455 20.92 30.86 -39.17
CA ARG A 455 20.33 31.49 -37.97
C ARG A 455 20.58 30.69 -36.68
N LEU A 456 20.76 29.38 -36.79
CA LEU A 456 21.06 28.48 -35.68
C LEU A 456 22.57 28.38 -35.38
N GLY A 457 23.43 29.06 -36.15
CA GLY A 457 24.88 29.13 -35.93
C GLY A 457 25.70 28.10 -36.71
N GLY A 458 25.14 27.50 -37.76
CA GLY A 458 25.86 26.66 -38.71
C GLY A 458 26.17 25.23 -38.27
N ASP A 459 25.90 24.84 -37.02
CA ASP A 459 26.06 23.47 -36.51
C ASP A 459 24.73 23.00 -35.92
N VAL A 460 24.03 22.14 -36.66
CA VAL A 460 22.65 21.73 -36.35
C VAL A 460 22.51 20.22 -36.26
N VAL A 461 21.55 19.79 -35.45
CA VAL A 461 21.01 18.43 -35.43
C VAL A 461 19.71 18.43 -36.22
N VAL A 462 19.70 17.66 -37.29
CA VAL A 462 18.50 17.36 -38.07
C VAL A 462 17.81 16.15 -37.45
N LYS A 463 16.54 16.30 -37.08
CA LYS A 463 15.74 15.25 -36.45
C LYS A 463 14.53 14.89 -37.32
N PRO A 464 14.17 13.61 -37.46
CA PRO A 464 12.86 13.23 -37.97
C PRO A 464 11.77 13.75 -37.02
N LEU A 465 10.68 14.31 -37.54
CA LEU A 465 9.59 14.82 -36.70
C LEU A 465 9.03 13.72 -35.80
N PHE A 466 8.77 12.55 -36.39
CA PHE A 466 8.33 11.34 -35.71
C PHE A 466 9.49 10.33 -35.64
N GLY A 467 9.70 9.70 -34.50
CA GLY A 467 10.72 8.66 -34.31
C GLY A 467 11.41 8.71 -32.94
N SER A 468 12.15 7.66 -32.61
CA SER A 468 12.74 7.42 -31.28
C SER A 468 14.19 6.88 -31.36
N GLU A 469 14.83 6.75 -30.19
CA GLU A 469 16.15 6.09 -30.02
C GLU A 469 17.31 6.68 -30.83
N GLY A 470 17.22 7.96 -31.19
CA GLY A 470 18.22 8.64 -31.99
C GLY A 470 18.35 8.13 -33.43
N ARG A 471 17.38 7.35 -33.92
CA ARG A 471 17.33 6.90 -35.32
C ARG A 471 17.00 8.09 -36.23
N GLY A 472 17.73 8.19 -37.34
CA GLY A 472 17.57 9.29 -38.29
C GLY A 472 18.13 10.64 -37.84
N LEU A 473 18.79 10.73 -36.67
CA LEU A 473 19.50 11.94 -36.26
C LEU A 473 20.77 12.12 -37.09
N ALA A 474 20.91 13.30 -37.69
CA ALA A 474 22.12 13.73 -38.40
C ALA A 474 22.63 15.04 -37.81
N ARG A 475 23.92 15.10 -37.44
CA ARG A 475 24.58 16.37 -37.14
C ARG A 475 25.17 16.91 -38.44
N VAL A 476 24.86 18.16 -38.76
CA VAL A 476 25.23 18.83 -39.99
C VAL A 476 25.91 20.14 -39.61
N SER A 477 27.20 20.22 -39.90
CA SER A 477 28.03 21.42 -39.74
C SER A 477 28.67 21.89 -41.06
N ASP A 478 28.58 21.08 -42.11
CA ASP A 478 29.08 21.37 -43.45
C ASP A 478 27.89 21.62 -44.38
N PRO A 479 27.77 22.82 -45.01
CA PRO A 479 26.68 23.14 -45.94
C PRO A 479 26.55 22.15 -47.11
N ALA A 480 27.64 21.61 -47.65
CA ALA A 480 27.60 20.66 -48.75
C ALA A 480 27.05 19.29 -48.32
N ILE A 481 27.31 18.90 -47.07
CA ILE A 481 26.65 17.73 -46.45
C ILE A 481 25.18 18.06 -46.19
N GLY A 482 24.89 19.27 -45.71
CA GLY A 482 23.54 19.76 -45.46
C GLY A 482 22.64 19.67 -46.68
N GLU A 483 23.12 20.10 -47.85
CA GLU A 483 22.34 20.01 -49.08
C GLU A 483 21.88 18.58 -49.38
N ARG A 484 22.80 17.61 -49.28
CA ARG A 484 22.49 16.20 -49.53
C ARG A 484 21.50 15.65 -48.51
N VAL A 485 21.68 15.97 -47.23
CA VAL A 485 20.78 15.54 -46.14
C VAL A 485 19.38 16.13 -46.33
N PHE A 486 19.26 17.43 -46.57
CA PHE A 486 17.97 18.10 -46.73
C PHE A 486 17.22 17.60 -47.96
N ARG A 487 17.90 17.45 -49.10
CA ARG A 487 17.29 16.90 -50.32
C ARG A 487 16.83 15.45 -50.13
N ALA A 488 17.64 14.60 -49.49
CA ALA A 488 17.29 13.20 -49.24
C ALA A 488 16.07 13.07 -48.33
N LEU A 489 15.96 13.90 -47.28
CA LEU A 489 14.81 13.92 -46.38
C LEU A 489 13.54 14.41 -47.07
N LEU A 490 13.63 15.43 -47.93
CA LEU A 490 12.48 15.91 -48.70
C LEU A 490 12.03 14.92 -49.78
N GLN A 491 12.94 14.12 -50.35
CA GLN A 491 12.59 13.05 -51.31
C GLN A 491 11.70 11.96 -50.69
N ILE A 492 11.79 11.75 -49.37
CA ILE A 492 10.91 10.84 -48.63
C ILE A 492 9.77 11.58 -47.92
N SER A 493 9.48 12.81 -48.35
CA SER A 493 8.42 13.67 -47.80
C SER A 493 8.55 13.96 -46.30
N SER A 494 9.76 13.92 -45.73
CA SER A 494 10.00 14.32 -44.35
C SER A 494 10.05 15.84 -44.22
N VAL A 495 9.50 16.38 -43.14
CA VAL A 495 9.78 17.76 -42.72
C VAL A 495 11.21 17.89 -42.19
N LEU A 496 11.76 19.09 -42.26
CA LEU A 496 13.12 19.41 -41.81
C LEU A 496 13.07 20.10 -40.46
N TYR A 497 13.23 19.33 -39.38
CA TYR A 497 13.40 19.86 -38.02
C TYR A 497 14.90 20.08 -37.77
N LEU A 498 15.33 21.33 -37.69
CA LEU A 498 16.71 21.73 -37.43
C LEU A 498 16.80 22.32 -36.02
N GLN A 499 17.69 21.76 -35.21
CA GLN A 499 17.93 22.23 -33.86
C GLN A 499 19.41 22.55 -33.70
N ARG A 500 19.75 23.67 -33.05
CA ARG A 500 21.14 24.03 -32.76
C ARG A 500 21.82 22.90 -32.00
N PHE A 501 22.99 22.46 -32.47
CA PHE A 501 23.81 21.52 -31.72
C PHE A 501 24.37 22.21 -30.47
N VAL A 502 24.03 21.67 -29.30
CA VAL A 502 24.56 22.14 -28.02
C VAL A 502 25.79 21.31 -27.70
N ARG A 503 26.94 21.96 -27.49
CA ARG A 503 28.16 21.27 -27.07
C ARG A 503 28.00 20.71 -25.65
N HIS A 504 28.46 19.50 -25.42
CA HIS A 504 28.38 18.83 -24.12
C HIS A 504 29.54 17.82 -23.99
N ASP A 505 29.71 17.26 -22.79
CA ASP A 505 30.78 16.32 -22.43
C ASP A 505 30.52 14.87 -22.91
N GLY A 506 29.65 14.68 -23.91
CA GLY A 506 29.22 13.34 -24.34
C GLY A 506 28.30 12.67 -23.32
N SER A 507 27.63 13.45 -22.47
CA SER A 507 26.63 12.93 -21.52
C SER A 507 25.30 13.67 -21.59
N ASP A 508 24.26 13.01 -21.10
CA ASP A 508 22.94 13.59 -20.82
C ASP A 508 22.31 12.93 -19.59
N LEU A 509 21.24 13.54 -19.07
CA LEU A 509 20.49 13.06 -17.92
C LEU A 509 19.10 12.58 -18.37
N ARG A 510 18.80 11.30 -18.13
CA ARG A 510 17.44 10.75 -18.28
C ARG A 510 16.77 10.75 -16.92
N VAL A 511 15.65 11.45 -16.80
CA VAL A 511 14.75 11.38 -15.65
C VAL A 511 13.49 10.65 -16.06
N LEU A 512 13.21 9.50 -15.44
CA LEU A 512 11.95 8.78 -15.53
C LEU A 512 11.04 9.25 -14.40
N LEU A 513 9.88 9.78 -14.77
CA LEU A 513 8.82 10.17 -13.86
C LEU A 513 7.70 9.13 -13.90
N ILE A 514 7.30 8.66 -12.71
CA ILE A 514 6.16 7.77 -12.51
C ILE A 514 5.26 8.45 -11.47
N GLY A 515 4.19 9.09 -11.95
CA GLY A 515 3.44 10.05 -11.13
C GLY A 515 4.35 11.19 -10.67
N ASN A 516 4.50 11.32 -9.35
CA ASN A 516 5.36 12.33 -8.74
C ASN A 516 6.76 11.81 -8.35
N GLN A 517 7.09 10.55 -8.66
CA GLN A 517 8.36 9.95 -8.26
C GLN A 517 9.41 10.07 -9.38
N PRO A 518 10.57 10.74 -9.12
CA PRO A 518 11.67 10.81 -10.07
C PRO A 518 12.70 9.70 -9.87
N PHE A 519 13.16 9.13 -10.98
CA PHE A 519 14.28 8.19 -11.05
C PHE A 519 15.24 8.64 -12.16
N ALA A 520 16.52 8.81 -11.85
CA ALA A 520 17.46 9.41 -12.79
C ALA A 520 18.67 8.52 -13.07
N ILE A 521 19.10 8.53 -14.33
CA ILE A 521 20.39 7.97 -14.75
C ILE A 521 21.12 9.00 -15.62
N LYS A 522 22.43 9.06 -15.48
CA LYS A 522 23.30 9.79 -16.40
C LYS A 522 23.76 8.83 -17.48
N ARG A 523 23.53 9.16 -18.75
CA ARG A 523 23.99 8.37 -19.90
C ARG A 523 25.23 9.01 -20.49
N ARG A 524 26.21 8.21 -20.91
CA ARG A 524 27.47 8.69 -21.51
C ARG A 524 27.85 7.87 -22.73
N HIS A 525 28.43 8.52 -23.74
CA HIS A 525 29.05 7.82 -24.85
C HIS A 525 30.43 8.42 -25.15
N PRO A 526 31.50 7.61 -25.21
CA PRO A 526 32.87 8.13 -25.29
C PRO A 526 33.21 8.73 -26.67
N THR A 527 32.58 8.26 -27.74
CA THR A 527 32.97 8.59 -29.13
C THR A 527 31.84 9.11 -30.03
N ASP A 528 30.62 9.23 -29.52
CA ASP A 528 29.42 9.66 -30.25
C ASP A 528 28.74 10.71 -29.37
N TRP A 529 28.18 11.74 -29.97
CA TRP A 529 27.44 12.78 -29.25
C TRP A 529 26.05 12.27 -28.81
N ARG A 530 25.56 11.18 -29.42
CA ARG A 530 24.32 10.51 -29.01
C ARG A 530 24.62 9.53 -27.89
N THR A 531 23.98 9.75 -26.76
CA THR A 531 24.21 9.03 -25.50
C THR A 531 23.21 7.89 -25.26
N ASN A 532 22.35 7.60 -26.23
CA ASN A 532 21.35 6.54 -26.12
C ASN A 532 22.02 5.17 -25.87
N ILE A 533 21.51 4.44 -24.89
CA ILE A 533 22.00 3.09 -24.52
C ILE A 533 21.85 2.11 -25.69
N ALA A 534 20.77 2.25 -26.49
CA ALA A 534 20.56 1.47 -27.71
C ALA A 534 21.65 1.68 -28.79
N ARG A 535 22.48 2.71 -28.66
CA ARG A 535 23.62 3.01 -29.55
C ARG A 535 24.97 2.73 -28.88
N GLY A 536 25.01 2.02 -27.76
CA GLY A 536 26.25 1.68 -27.04
C GLY A 536 26.63 2.66 -25.93
N GLY A 537 25.73 3.57 -25.54
CA GLY A 537 25.93 4.44 -24.38
C GLY A 537 25.87 3.65 -23.07
N GLU A 538 26.62 4.11 -22.07
CA GLU A 538 26.66 3.56 -20.72
C GLU A 538 25.78 4.38 -19.77
N ALA A 539 25.22 3.75 -18.75
CA ALA A 539 24.36 4.38 -17.76
C ALA A 539 24.96 4.30 -16.35
N VAL A 540 24.89 5.41 -15.63
CA VAL A 540 25.33 5.53 -14.24
C VAL A 540 24.16 6.03 -13.40
N ALA A 541 23.98 5.43 -12.22
CA ALA A 541 22.96 5.83 -11.26
C ALA A 541 23.16 7.30 -10.82
N VAL A 542 22.06 8.01 -10.62
CA VAL A 542 22.06 9.38 -10.10
C VAL A 542 21.14 9.43 -8.89
N ASP A 543 21.69 9.92 -7.77
CA ASP A 543 20.92 10.16 -6.57
C ASP A 543 20.02 11.38 -6.74
N CYS A 544 18.71 11.15 -6.83
CA CYS A 544 17.71 12.20 -7.02
C CYS A 544 17.52 13.07 -5.77
N THR A 545 18.09 12.70 -4.61
CA THR A 545 18.01 13.48 -3.37
C THR A 545 19.16 14.48 -3.22
N SER A 546 20.15 14.44 -4.12
CA SER A 546 21.25 15.39 -4.14
C SER A 546 20.75 16.80 -4.52
N PRO A 547 21.14 17.88 -3.79
CA PRO A 547 20.72 19.25 -4.10
C PRO A 547 21.04 19.72 -5.52
N GLU A 548 22.02 19.12 -6.19
CA GLU A 548 22.36 19.43 -7.58
C GLU A 548 21.27 18.98 -8.59
N MET A 549 20.37 18.09 -8.13
CA MET A 549 19.29 17.51 -8.91
C MET A 549 17.95 18.23 -8.75
N ASP A 550 17.83 19.16 -7.80
CA ASP A 550 16.58 19.91 -7.54
C ASP A 550 16.05 20.58 -8.80
N LEU A 551 16.90 21.38 -9.49
CA LEU A 551 16.52 22.09 -10.71
C LEU A 551 16.21 21.13 -11.89
N PRO A 552 17.06 20.14 -12.23
CA PRO A 552 16.73 19.16 -13.27
C PRO A 552 15.43 18.39 -13.03
N ILE A 553 15.15 17.99 -11.78
CA ILE A 553 13.94 17.27 -11.42
C ILE A 553 12.71 18.17 -11.53
N GLU A 554 12.79 19.42 -11.06
CA GLU A 554 11.73 20.41 -11.24
C GLU A 554 11.43 20.63 -12.73
N MET A 555 12.47 20.80 -13.54
CA MET A 555 12.34 20.93 -14.99
C MET A 555 11.71 19.69 -15.62
N ALA A 556 12.05 18.48 -15.17
CA ALA A 556 11.46 17.24 -15.65
C ALA A 556 9.96 17.17 -15.33
N HIS A 557 9.55 17.50 -14.10
CA HIS A 557 8.13 17.53 -13.73
C HIS A 557 7.35 18.54 -14.57
N LYS A 558 7.89 19.74 -14.74
CA LYS A 558 7.27 20.78 -15.57
C LYS A 558 7.19 20.36 -17.05
N ALA A 559 8.21 19.67 -17.56
CA ALA A 559 8.23 19.16 -18.92
C ALA A 559 7.16 18.08 -19.14
N ALA A 560 7.05 17.12 -18.22
CA ALA A 560 6.03 16.08 -18.26
C ALA A 560 4.62 16.66 -18.14
N ALA A 561 4.41 17.66 -17.27
CA ALA A 561 3.15 18.37 -17.13
C ALA A 561 2.77 19.15 -18.41
N ALA A 562 3.72 19.82 -19.06
CA ALA A 562 3.48 20.53 -20.33
C ALA A 562 3.02 19.57 -21.45
N VAL A 563 3.54 18.34 -21.46
CA VAL A 563 3.12 17.29 -22.39
C VAL A 563 1.80 16.64 -21.96
N GLY A 564 1.51 16.57 -20.67
CA GLY A 564 0.37 15.87 -20.09
C GLY A 564 0.66 14.39 -19.80
N ALA A 565 1.93 14.03 -19.63
CA ALA A 565 2.34 12.64 -19.39
C ALA A 565 2.60 12.40 -17.89
N SER A 566 2.01 11.35 -17.35
CA SER A 566 2.21 10.86 -15.98
C SER A 566 3.26 9.78 -15.85
N LEU A 567 3.55 9.08 -16.95
CA LEU A 567 4.67 8.16 -17.08
C LEU A 567 5.58 8.70 -18.18
N ALA A 568 6.64 9.41 -17.81
CA ALA A 568 7.42 10.20 -18.76
C ALA A 568 8.92 9.97 -18.62
N GLY A 569 9.61 9.80 -19.74
CA GLY A 569 11.07 9.86 -19.80
C GLY A 569 11.51 11.21 -20.33
N VAL A 570 12.11 12.05 -19.49
CA VAL A 570 12.60 13.39 -19.86
C VAL A 570 14.11 13.33 -20.03
N ASP A 571 14.59 13.77 -21.19
CA ASP A 571 16.03 13.88 -21.47
C ASP A 571 16.47 15.33 -21.32
N LEU A 572 17.45 15.54 -20.45
CA LEU A 572 18.04 16.84 -20.16
C LEU A 572 19.50 16.86 -20.54
N LEU A 573 19.93 17.99 -21.09
CA LEU A 573 21.32 18.25 -21.44
C LEU A 573 21.87 19.38 -20.60
N ARG A 574 23.09 19.19 -20.09
CA ARG A 574 23.84 20.26 -19.43
C ARG A 574 24.77 20.94 -20.43
N ALA A 575 24.54 22.23 -20.66
CA ALA A 575 25.38 23.04 -21.53
C ALA A 575 26.72 23.41 -20.83
N PRO A 576 27.73 23.89 -21.58
CA PRO A 576 29.06 24.18 -21.01
C PRO A 576 29.06 25.34 -20.02
N ASP A 577 28.07 26.23 -20.10
CA ASP A 577 27.85 27.32 -19.15
C ASP A 577 27.15 26.85 -17.85
N GLY A 578 26.87 25.55 -17.73
CA GLY A 578 26.23 24.92 -16.59
C GLY A 578 24.71 24.92 -16.63
N SER A 579 24.09 25.59 -17.61
CA SER A 579 22.63 25.63 -17.77
C SER A 579 22.05 24.29 -18.24
N TRP A 580 20.79 24.04 -17.87
CA TRP A 580 20.06 22.84 -18.27
C TRP A 580 19.10 23.14 -19.42
N LEU A 581 18.98 22.21 -20.35
CA LEU A 581 18.08 22.28 -21.50
C LEU A 581 17.27 20.98 -21.57
N VAL A 582 15.97 21.07 -21.82
CA VAL A 582 15.13 19.89 -22.10
C VAL A 582 15.29 19.52 -23.57
N LEU A 583 15.72 18.29 -23.85
CA LEU A 583 15.92 17.79 -25.21
C LEU A 583 14.64 17.18 -25.79
N GLU A 584 13.98 16.32 -25.01
CA GLU A 584 12.76 15.62 -25.40
C GLU A 584 12.01 15.06 -24.17
N VAL A 585 10.72 14.81 -24.35
CA VAL A 585 9.86 14.11 -23.39
C VAL A 585 9.24 12.91 -24.09
N ASN A 586 9.38 11.73 -23.50
CA ASN A 586 8.86 10.48 -24.05
C ASN A 586 7.65 10.02 -23.21
N ALA A 587 6.47 9.92 -23.82
CA ALA A 587 5.25 9.41 -23.17
C ALA A 587 5.14 7.88 -23.18
N VAL A 588 6.04 7.16 -23.86
CA VAL A 588 6.15 5.70 -23.75
C VAL A 588 7.60 5.34 -23.43
N PRO A 589 8.10 5.74 -22.25
CA PRO A 589 9.51 5.57 -21.93
C PRO A 589 9.85 4.08 -21.75
N GLY A 590 11.00 3.67 -22.25
CA GLY A 590 11.61 2.40 -21.89
C GLY A 590 12.39 2.52 -20.58
N TRP A 591 12.24 1.54 -19.69
CA TRP A 591 12.90 1.55 -18.38
C TRP A 591 13.89 0.40 -18.14
N LYS A 592 14.12 -0.48 -19.12
CA LYS A 592 14.96 -1.68 -18.94
C LYS A 592 16.35 -1.36 -18.39
N ALA A 593 17.03 -0.39 -19.00
CA ALA A 593 18.36 0.00 -18.56
C ALA A 593 18.33 0.77 -17.23
N LEU A 594 17.32 1.60 -17.01
CA LEU A 594 17.17 2.34 -15.75
C LEU A 594 16.92 1.39 -14.57
N SER A 595 16.05 0.41 -14.74
CA SER A 595 15.79 -0.64 -13.75
C SER A 595 17.06 -1.42 -13.41
N ALA A 596 17.86 -1.79 -14.42
CA ALA A 596 19.13 -2.47 -14.19
C ALA A 596 20.19 -1.59 -13.50
N THR A 597 20.31 -0.32 -13.89
CA THR A 597 21.32 0.61 -13.34
C THR A 597 21.00 1.05 -11.92
N LEU A 598 19.72 1.22 -11.57
CA LEU A 598 19.28 1.64 -10.25
C LEU A 598 18.95 0.46 -9.32
N GLU A 599 18.93 -0.76 -9.84
CA GLU A 599 18.52 -1.97 -9.11
C GLU A 599 17.12 -1.85 -8.49
N ILE A 600 16.19 -1.23 -9.22
CA ILE A 600 14.79 -1.01 -8.78
C ILE A 600 13.79 -1.74 -9.68
N ASP A 601 12.69 -2.20 -9.09
CA ASP A 601 11.56 -2.78 -9.83
C ASP A 601 10.63 -1.68 -10.37
N VAL A 602 10.99 -1.13 -11.53
CA VAL A 602 10.21 -0.07 -12.18
C VAL A 602 8.79 -0.52 -12.54
N ALA A 603 8.61 -1.76 -12.98
CA ALA A 603 7.29 -2.27 -13.34
C ALA A 603 6.34 -2.28 -12.14
N ARG A 604 6.84 -2.66 -10.95
CA ARG A 604 6.06 -2.59 -9.71
C ARG A 604 5.66 -1.15 -9.38
N VAL A 605 6.58 -0.19 -9.49
CA VAL A 605 6.29 1.24 -9.26
C VAL A 605 5.21 1.76 -10.23
N VAL A 606 5.25 1.35 -11.51
CA VAL A 606 4.22 1.69 -12.50
C VAL A 606 2.85 1.13 -12.10
N LEU A 607 2.77 -0.13 -11.67
CA LEU A 607 1.52 -0.75 -11.26
C LEU A 607 0.96 -0.12 -9.97
N ASP A 608 1.82 0.26 -9.01
CA ASP A 608 1.41 0.95 -7.79
C ASP A 608 0.83 2.34 -8.08
N GLU A 609 1.42 3.05 -9.06
CA GLU A 609 0.88 4.32 -9.58
C GLU A 609 -0.50 4.13 -10.20
N ILE A 610 -0.67 3.10 -11.04
CA ILE A 610 -1.96 2.76 -11.65
C ILE A 610 -3.01 2.49 -10.56
N GLY A 611 -2.66 1.70 -9.55
CA GLY A 611 -3.57 1.40 -8.45
C GLY A 611 -3.97 2.62 -7.63
N ARG A 612 -3.04 3.57 -7.42
CA ARG A 612 -3.35 4.85 -6.75
C ARG A 612 -4.31 5.72 -7.56
N ARG A 613 -4.10 5.79 -8.88
CA ARG A 613 -4.97 6.56 -9.80
C ARG A 613 -6.36 5.96 -9.92
N SER A 614 -6.45 4.64 -10.05
CA SER A 614 -7.75 3.94 -10.12
C SER A 614 -8.62 4.22 -8.89
N ARG A 615 -8.02 4.23 -7.69
CA ARG A 615 -8.73 4.57 -6.43
C ARG A 615 -9.15 6.03 -6.31
N SER A 616 -8.53 6.95 -7.07
CA SER A 616 -8.85 8.38 -7.02
C SER A 616 -9.96 8.78 -8.01
N ASN A 617 -10.31 7.88 -8.95
CA ASN A 617 -11.38 8.05 -9.94
C ASN A 617 -12.73 7.44 -9.47
N VAL A 618 -12.75 6.79 -8.29
CA VAL A 618 -13.95 6.32 -7.58
C VAL A 618 -14.29 7.34 -6.50
#